data_AF-A0A518GHE0-F1
#
_entry.id   AF-A0A518GHE0-F1
#
_cell.length_a   1.000
_cell.length_b   1.000
_cell.length_c   1.000
_cell.angle_alpha   90.00
_cell.angle_beta   90.00
_cell.angle_gamma   90.00
#
_symmetry.space_group_name_H-M   'P 1'
#
loop_
_entity.id
_entity.type
_entity.pdbx_description
1 polymer ?
#
loop_
_entity_poly.entity_id
_entity_poly.type
_entity_poly.pdbx_seq_one_letter_code
_entity_poly.pdbx_strand_id
1 'polypeptide(L)'
;MNSINLLQGVAGYRAAPGGCFHRRLVASQTARWVKTIAVCWIALGSATDAWAQLPGAVQGGLDAVQVSGTLQAISGNQVKIEDEQSHQSFGVLGNETQVTYLGEADKSVLQPGVFVRFTAPFDAAGKPQAELQEIEIFQATQRRRMSRQERQDQMPGIYPVEEPEANQSRQPAKKAPDPASERSPAIKTVRVVGQLKFAKQGKLQVMVGARSIVVTLAEDGIVKVASSDLSLAVQGDAVEISGLRNAAQPDWIQVQKMTVTGVQPLGATPNAKQDLEATKEEQPKKRVRRSRSRLAEPAQSPTSKPQ
;
A
#
# COMPACT_ATOMS: atom_id res chain seq x y z
N MET A 1 -22.52 -35.47 -46.14
CA MET A 1 -21.77 -36.62 -45.62
C MET A 1 -20.76 -36.12 -44.58
N ASN A 2 -21.12 -36.19 -43.30
CA ASN A 2 -20.24 -36.65 -42.22
C ASN A 2 -21.03 -36.70 -40.92
N SER A 3 -20.98 -37.88 -40.32
CA SER A 3 -21.91 -38.40 -39.33
C SER A 3 -21.49 -38.04 -37.90
N ILE A 4 -22.49 -37.66 -37.12
CA ILE A 4 -22.83 -38.12 -35.76
C ILE A 4 -21.70 -38.88 -35.02
N ASN A 5 -21.32 -38.39 -33.83
CA ASN A 5 -21.13 -39.25 -32.68
C ASN A 5 -21.57 -38.57 -31.38
N LEU A 6 -22.67 -39.08 -30.87
CA LEU A 6 -23.31 -38.81 -29.60
C LEU A 6 -22.76 -39.85 -28.61
N LEU A 7 -22.04 -39.43 -27.57
CA LEU A 7 -21.68 -40.33 -26.46
C LEU A 7 -22.14 -39.72 -25.13
N GLN A 8 -23.29 -40.22 -24.70
CA GLN A 8 -23.75 -40.16 -23.32
C GLN A 8 -22.87 -41.08 -22.47
N GLY A 9 -22.28 -40.55 -21.41
CA GLY A 9 -21.54 -41.30 -20.39
C GLY A 9 -22.25 -41.23 -19.05
N VAL A 10 -22.71 -42.39 -18.59
CA VAL A 10 -23.59 -42.64 -17.45
C VAL A 10 -22.85 -42.60 -16.11
N ALA A 11 -23.59 -42.15 -15.10
CA ALA A 11 -23.49 -42.32 -13.65
C ALA A 11 -22.27 -43.03 -13.02
N GLY A 12 -21.75 -42.38 -11.97
CA GLY A 12 -20.89 -43.00 -10.97
C GLY A 12 -20.99 -42.28 -9.62
N TYR A 13 -22.13 -42.39 -8.93
CA TYR A 13 -22.23 -42.06 -7.50
C TYR A 13 -21.49 -43.13 -6.69
N ARG A 14 -20.34 -42.78 -6.10
CA ARG A 14 -19.72 -43.54 -5.01
C ARG A 14 -19.94 -42.79 -3.70
N ALA A 15 -20.83 -43.33 -2.88
CA ALA A 15 -20.92 -43.02 -1.46
C ALA A 15 -19.64 -43.50 -0.76
N ALA A 16 -18.96 -42.60 -0.05
CA ALA A 16 -17.87 -42.93 0.86
C ALA A 16 -18.39 -42.88 2.31
N PRO A 17 -18.11 -43.90 3.14
CA PRO A 17 -18.57 -43.97 4.52
C PRO A 17 -17.66 -43.18 5.49
N GLY A 18 -18.31 -42.49 6.43
CA GLY A 18 -17.95 -42.45 7.85
C GLY A 18 -16.50 -42.13 8.21
N GLY A 19 -16.11 -40.85 8.13
CA GLY A 19 -14.96 -40.33 8.85
C GLY A 19 -15.38 -39.81 10.23
N CYS A 20 -15.02 -40.54 11.29
CA CYS A 20 -15.15 -40.13 12.68
C CYS A 20 -14.47 -38.76 12.93
N PHE A 21 -15.28 -37.71 13.10
CA PHE A 21 -14.80 -36.41 13.57
C PHE A 21 -14.36 -36.50 15.04
N HIS A 22 -13.06 -36.67 15.27
CA HIS A 22 -12.46 -36.33 16.56
C HIS A 22 -12.49 -34.81 16.73
N ARG A 23 -13.49 -34.36 17.47
CA ARG A 23 -13.67 -32.99 17.94
C ARG A 23 -12.56 -32.65 18.94
N ARG A 24 -11.36 -32.32 18.47
CA ARG A 24 -10.35 -31.65 19.30
C ARG A 24 -10.83 -30.23 19.56
N LEU A 25 -11.29 -30.01 20.80
CA LEU A 25 -11.35 -28.70 21.42
C LEU A 25 -9.95 -28.09 21.39
N VAL A 26 -9.67 -27.27 20.38
CA VAL A 26 -8.54 -26.34 20.42
C VAL A 26 -9.02 -25.18 21.28
N ALA A 27 -8.49 -25.12 22.50
CA ALA A 27 -8.67 -23.98 23.39
C ALA A 27 -8.22 -22.72 22.65
N SER A 28 -9.18 -21.87 22.33
CA SER A 28 -8.95 -20.53 21.79
C SER A 28 -8.27 -19.69 22.87
N GLN A 29 -6.94 -19.67 22.86
CA GLN A 29 -6.19 -18.62 23.52
C GLN A 29 -6.44 -17.34 22.73
N THR A 30 -7.46 -16.59 23.13
CA THR A 30 -7.65 -15.20 22.71
C THR A 30 -6.54 -14.38 23.33
N ALA A 31 -5.36 -14.40 22.71
CA ALA A 31 -4.33 -13.44 22.96
C ALA A 31 -4.82 -12.08 22.42
N ARG A 32 -5.41 -11.28 23.30
CA ARG A 32 -5.64 -9.85 23.10
C ARG A 32 -4.29 -9.19 22.86
N TRP A 33 -3.85 -9.15 21.61
CA TRP A 33 -2.78 -8.27 21.16
C TRP A 33 -3.34 -6.86 21.08
N VAL A 34 -3.23 -6.14 22.20
CA VAL A 34 -3.34 -4.69 22.22
C VAL A 34 -2.22 -4.17 21.34
N LYS A 35 -2.56 -3.77 20.10
CA LYS A 35 -1.65 -3.01 19.23
C LYS A 35 -1.50 -1.62 19.82
N THR A 36 -0.68 -1.51 20.85
CA THR A 36 -0.07 -0.25 21.25
C THR A 36 0.93 0.09 20.14
N ILE A 37 0.47 0.80 19.11
CA ILE A 37 1.38 1.50 18.19
C ILE A 37 1.98 2.63 19.03
N ALA A 38 3.08 2.30 19.69
CA ALA A 38 3.96 3.28 20.30
C ALA A 38 4.57 4.07 19.14
N VAL A 39 3.96 5.21 18.84
CA VAL A 39 4.58 6.28 18.06
C VAL A 39 5.78 6.76 18.89
N CYS A 40 6.92 6.12 18.68
CA CYS A 40 8.19 6.53 19.24
C CYS A 40 8.63 7.79 18.48
N TRP A 41 8.08 8.93 18.89
CA TRP A 41 8.63 10.24 18.55
C TRP A 41 10.03 10.30 19.16
N ILE A 42 11.01 10.13 18.28
CA ILE A 42 12.42 10.39 18.55
C ILE A 42 12.53 11.86 18.94
N ALA A 43 12.68 12.11 20.23
CA ALA A 43 13.21 13.36 20.76
C ALA A 43 14.72 13.39 20.45
N LEU A 44 15.08 13.63 19.19
CA LEU A 44 16.44 14.05 18.83
C LEU A 44 16.48 15.58 18.92
N GLY A 45 17.34 16.05 19.80
CA GLY A 45 17.52 17.47 20.11
C GLY A 45 17.64 18.32 18.85
N SER A 46 16.73 19.27 18.74
CA SER A 46 16.86 20.44 17.88
C SER A 46 18.09 21.24 18.32
N ALA A 47 19.22 21.02 17.64
CA ALA A 47 20.26 22.03 17.54
C ALA A 47 19.64 23.19 16.73
N THR A 48 19.26 24.24 17.43
CA THR A 48 18.80 25.49 16.83
C THR A 48 20.00 26.18 16.19
N ASP A 49 20.24 25.90 14.91
CA ASP A 49 21.04 26.78 14.06
C ASP A 49 20.22 28.05 13.81
N ALA A 50 20.33 28.99 14.76
CA ALA A 50 19.79 30.33 14.64
C ALA A 50 20.61 31.12 13.60
N TRP A 51 20.33 30.86 12.32
CA TRP A 51 20.76 31.74 11.24
C TRP A 51 19.94 33.03 11.34
N ALA A 52 20.61 34.09 11.76
CA ALA A 52 20.07 35.44 11.78
C ALA A 52 19.60 35.85 10.38
N GLN A 53 18.29 35.88 10.17
CA GLN A 53 17.66 36.45 8.99
C GLN A 53 17.70 37.98 9.09
N LEU A 54 18.46 38.62 8.19
CA LEU A 54 18.40 40.05 7.97
C LEU A 54 17.03 40.42 7.35
N PRO A 55 16.25 41.32 7.96
CA PRO A 55 14.98 41.77 7.39
C PRO A 55 15.27 42.77 6.26
N GLY A 56 15.22 42.32 5.00
CA GLY A 56 15.41 43.28 3.90
C GLY A 56 15.65 42.74 2.50
N ALA A 57 14.90 41.74 2.04
CA ALA A 57 14.64 41.50 0.63
C ALA A 57 13.51 40.48 0.48
N VAL A 58 12.27 40.94 0.31
CA VAL A 58 11.20 40.08 -0.21
C VAL A 58 11.44 39.93 -1.71
N GLN A 59 12.48 39.18 -2.08
CA GLN A 59 12.57 38.61 -3.42
C GLN A 59 11.38 37.67 -3.54
N GLY A 60 10.52 37.88 -4.54
CA GLY A 60 9.40 36.98 -4.88
C GLY A 60 9.90 35.62 -5.40
N GLY A 61 10.76 34.99 -4.61
CA GLY A 61 11.32 33.68 -4.82
C GLY A 61 10.31 32.60 -4.45
N LEU A 62 10.48 31.46 -5.09
CA LEU A 62 9.77 30.25 -4.75
C LEU A 62 10.51 29.57 -3.59
N ASP A 63 9.82 29.35 -2.48
CA ASP A 63 10.36 28.66 -1.32
C ASP A 63 10.11 27.15 -1.44
N ALA A 64 11.13 26.33 -1.23
CA ALA A 64 10.95 24.89 -1.16
C ALA A 64 10.18 24.53 0.10
N VAL A 65 9.10 23.77 -0.06
CA VAL A 65 8.23 23.35 1.05
C VAL A 65 7.94 21.86 0.99
N GLN A 66 7.82 21.26 2.17
CA GLN A 66 7.33 19.90 2.37
C GLN A 66 6.11 19.98 3.29
N VAL A 67 5.00 19.37 2.87
CA VAL A 67 3.72 19.39 3.57
C VAL A 67 3.21 17.96 3.69
N SER A 68 2.85 17.56 4.91
CA SER A 68 2.18 16.31 5.21
C SER A 68 0.77 16.58 5.72
N GLY A 69 -0.19 15.76 5.32
CA GLY A 69 -1.58 15.91 5.74
C GLY A 69 -2.47 14.79 5.23
N THR A 70 -3.77 15.06 5.18
CA THR A 70 -4.80 14.17 4.65
C THR A 70 -5.36 14.70 3.34
N LEU A 71 -5.66 13.79 2.42
CA LEU A 71 -6.27 14.12 1.14
C LEU A 71 -7.74 14.49 1.33
N GLN A 72 -8.11 15.72 1.00
CA GLN A 72 -9.51 16.15 1.07
C GLN A 72 -10.25 15.97 -0.26
N ALA A 73 -9.62 16.37 -1.36
CA ALA A 73 -10.21 16.25 -2.69
C ALA A 73 -9.15 16.30 -3.79
N ILE A 74 -9.45 15.65 -4.92
CA ILE A 74 -8.69 15.77 -6.17
C ILE A 74 -9.65 16.32 -7.23
N SER A 75 -9.26 17.41 -7.90
CA SER A 75 -10.04 18.03 -8.98
C SER A 75 -9.12 18.44 -10.12
N GLY A 76 -9.11 17.67 -11.20
CA GLY A 76 -8.23 17.91 -12.33
C GLY A 76 -6.75 17.80 -11.93
N ASN A 77 -6.01 18.90 -12.07
CA ASN A 77 -4.61 18.99 -11.67
C ASN A 77 -4.40 19.63 -10.29
N GLN A 78 -5.47 19.81 -9.51
CA GLN A 78 -5.40 20.39 -8.17
C GLN A 78 -5.72 19.33 -7.11
N VAL A 79 -4.96 19.36 -6.04
CA VAL A 79 -5.10 18.48 -4.88
C VAL A 79 -5.30 19.35 -3.64
N LYS A 80 -6.38 19.12 -2.91
CA LYS A 80 -6.66 19.80 -1.65
C LYS A 80 -6.22 18.93 -0.48
N ILE A 81 -5.41 19.49 0.40
CA ILE A 81 -4.78 18.80 1.53
C ILE A 81 -5.13 19.55 2.80
N GLU A 82 -5.39 18.80 3.86
CA GLU A 82 -5.58 19.34 5.20
C GLU A 82 -4.51 18.76 6.12
N ASP A 83 -3.74 19.63 6.76
CA ASP A 83 -2.73 19.21 7.73
C ASP A 83 -3.34 18.87 9.11
N GLU A 84 -2.50 18.47 10.06
CA GLU A 84 -2.93 18.15 11.42
C GLU A 84 -3.49 19.38 12.18
N GLN A 85 -3.17 20.60 11.73
CA GLN A 85 -3.64 21.86 12.29
C GLN A 85 -4.94 22.34 11.63
N SER A 86 -5.56 21.52 10.78
CA SER A 86 -6.76 21.88 9.99
C SER A 86 -6.53 23.04 9.02
N HIS A 87 -5.28 23.31 8.66
CA HIS A 87 -4.92 24.29 7.64
C HIS A 87 -5.00 23.64 6.26
N GLN A 88 -5.65 24.34 5.32
CA GLN A 88 -5.91 23.83 3.98
C GLN A 88 -4.87 24.36 3.00
N SER A 89 -4.17 23.45 2.33
CA SER A 89 -3.23 23.75 1.26
C SER A 89 -3.70 23.17 -0.07
N PHE A 90 -3.34 23.84 -1.17
CA PHE A 90 -3.66 23.45 -2.53
C PHE A 90 -2.37 23.11 -3.29
N GLY A 91 -2.22 21.85 -3.66
CA GLY A 91 -1.16 21.38 -4.54
C GLY A 91 -1.60 21.47 -6.00
N VAL A 92 -0.80 22.13 -6.84
CA VAL A 92 -0.97 22.13 -8.29
C VAL A 92 0.01 21.14 -8.90
N LEU A 93 -0.53 20.11 -9.55
CA LEU A 93 0.21 19.08 -10.28
C LEU A 93 0.59 19.61 -11.67
N GLY A 94 1.86 19.48 -12.02
CA GLY A 94 2.40 19.73 -13.35
C GLY A 94 2.68 18.44 -14.11
N ASN A 95 3.05 18.57 -15.39
CA ASN A 95 3.35 17.42 -16.25
C ASN A 95 4.58 16.61 -15.79
N GLU A 96 5.48 17.24 -15.05
CA GLU A 96 6.71 16.61 -14.53
C GLU A 96 6.59 16.16 -13.08
N THR A 97 5.42 16.35 -12.45
CA THR A 97 5.19 15.97 -11.06
C THR A 97 5.32 14.46 -10.89
N GLN A 98 6.14 14.04 -9.94
CA GLN A 98 6.31 12.63 -9.60
C GLN A 98 5.23 12.24 -8.61
N VAL A 99 4.27 11.46 -9.07
CA VAL A 99 3.17 10.98 -8.22
C VAL A 99 3.35 9.50 -7.92
N THR A 100 3.16 9.12 -6.66
CA THR A 100 3.21 7.73 -6.20
C THR A 100 2.11 7.49 -5.18
N TYR A 101 1.16 6.62 -5.52
CA TYR A 101 0.22 6.02 -4.61
C TYR A 101 0.81 4.72 -4.04
N LEU A 102 0.80 4.59 -2.72
CA LEU A 102 1.20 3.43 -1.96
C LEU A 102 0.00 2.90 -1.19
N GLY A 103 -0.24 1.60 -1.20
CA GLY A 103 -1.31 1.02 -0.40
C GLY A 103 -1.17 -0.49 -0.25
N GLU A 104 -2.00 -1.07 0.61
CA GLU A 104 -2.18 -2.52 0.67
C GLU A 104 -3.35 -2.93 -0.23
N ALA A 105 -3.35 -4.18 -0.68
CA ALA A 105 -4.40 -4.74 -1.51
C ALA A 105 -4.75 -6.17 -1.11
N ASP A 106 -5.98 -6.56 -1.43
CA ASP A 106 -6.42 -7.93 -1.34
C ASP A 106 -5.76 -8.78 -2.45
N LYS A 107 -5.58 -10.08 -2.19
CA LYS A 107 -5.01 -11.02 -3.16
C LYS A 107 -5.84 -11.13 -4.44
N SER A 108 -7.12 -10.77 -4.40
CA SER A 108 -8.00 -10.69 -5.56
C SER A 108 -7.55 -9.68 -6.63
N VAL A 109 -6.72 -8.70 -6.26
CA VAL A 109 -6.13 -7.70 -7.17
C VAL A 109 -4.99 -8.29 -8.01
N LEU A 110 -4.43 -9.44 -7.62
CA LEU A 110 -3.38 -10.14 -8.39
C LEU A 110 -3.94 -10.79 -9.66
N GLN A 111 -4.13 -9.99 -10.71
CA GLN A 111 -4.65 -10.44 -11.99
C GLN A 111 -3.54 -10.71 -13.02
N PRO A 112 -3.73 -11.66 -13.96
CA PRO A 112 -2.81 -11.83 -15.08
C PRO A 112 -2.55 -10.51 -15.83
N GLY A 113 -1.29 -10.23 -16.13
CA GLY A 113 -0.85 -9.05 -16.86
C GLY A 113 -0.26 -7.94 -15.99
N VAL A 114 -0.51 -7.93 -14.67
CA VAL A 114 0.06 -6.92 -13.77
C VAL A 114 1.57 -7.15 -13.56
N PHE A 115 2.33 -6.07 -13.39
CA PHE A 115 3.73 -6.17 -13.02
C PHE A 115 3.86 -6.31 -11.50
N VAL A 116 4.73 -7.24 -11.10
CA VAL A 116 5.00 -7.55 -9.70
C VAL A 116 6.49 -7.55 -9.45
N ARG A 117 6.87 -7.13 -8.25
CA ARG A 117 8.22 -7.28 -7.73
C ARG A 117 8.20 -7.85 -6.32
N PHE A 118 9.19 -8.67 -6.01
CA PHE A 118 9.35 -9.25 -4.69
C PHE A 118 10.81 -9.67 -4.48
N THR A 119 11.17 -9.88 -3.23
CA THR A 119 12.49 -10.39 -2.83
C THR A 119 12.32 -11.77 -2.22
N ALA A 120 13.11 -12.75 -2.66
CA ALA A 120 13.05 -14.10 -2.10
C ALA A 120 14.41 -14.81 -2.15
N PRO A 121 14.64 -15.79 -1.26
CA PRO A 121 15.79 -16.67 -1.34
C PRO A 121 15.62 -17.71 -2.46
N PHE A 122 16.60 -17.79 -3.33
CA PHE A 122 16.65 -18.79 -4.41
C PHE A 122 17.84 -19.73 -4.21
N ASP A 123 17.65 -20.99 -4.61
CA ASP A 123 18.73 -21.97 -4.69
C ASP A 123 19.63 -21.73 -5.92
N ALA A 124 20.74 -22.47 -6.01
CA ALA A 124 21.64 -22.41 -7.17
C ALA A 124 20.97 -22.87 -8.49
N ALA A 125 19.85 -23.58 -8.42
CA ALA A 125 19.06 -24.01 -9.56
C ALA A 125 17.99 -22.97 -10.00
N GLY A 126 17.86 -21.86 -9.28
CA GLY A 126 16.86 -20.82 -9.55
C GLY A 126 15.44 -21.18 -9.10
N LYS A 127 15.28 -22.10 -8.15
CA LYS A 127 13.99 -22.39 -7.49
C LYS A 127 13.85 -21.59 -6.19
N PRO A 128 12.65 -21.04 -5.91
CA PRO A 128 12.40 -20.35 -4.65
C PRO A 128 12.39 -21.36 -3.50
N GLN A 129 13.03 -21.03 -2.38
CA GLN A 129 13.08 -21.91 -1.20
C GLN A 129 11.98 -21.63 -0.17
N ALA A 130 11.46 -20.41 -0.13
CA ALA A 130 10.49 -19.97 0.86
C ALA A 130 9.24 -19.37 0.21
N GLU A 131 8.13 -19.39 0.95
CA GLU A 131 6.92 -18.67 0.59
C GLU A 131 7.13 -17.16 0.70
N LEU A 132 6.48 -16.40 -0.18
CA LEU A 132 6.57 -14.94 -0.19
C LEU A 132 5.71 -14.36 0.93
N GLN A 133 6.31 -13.50 1.75
CA GLN A 133 5.59 -12.72 2.76
C GLN A 133 5.05 -11.41 2.17
N GLU A 134 5.74 -10.86 1.18
CA GLU A 134 5.41 -9.57 0.59
C GLU A 134 5.56 -9.65 -0.94
N ILE A 135 4.57 -9.11 -1.65
CA ILE A 135 4.63 -8.89 -3.09
C ILE A 135 4.13 -7.49 -3.39
N GLU A 136 4.84 -6.77 -4.25
CA GLU A 136 4.47 -5.42 -4.63
C GLU A 136 4.02 -5.39 -6.09
N ILE A 137 2.79 -4.96 -6.32
CA ILE A 137 2.25 -4.64 -7.64
C ILE A 137 2.73 -3.24 -7.99
N PHE A 138 3.31 -3.08 -9.17
CA PHE A 138 3.74 -1.76 -9.64
C PHE A 138 3.37 -1.52 -11.11
N GLN A 139 3.38 -0.27 -11.53
CA GLN A 139 3.22 0.10 -12.93
C GLN A 139 4.59 0.39 -13.55
N ALA A 140 4.96 -0.39 -14.57
CA ALA A 140 6.23 -0.21 -15.26
C ALA A 140 6.24 1.12 -16.02
N THR A 141 7.14 2.02 -15.64
CA THR A 141 7.30 3.33 -16.30
C THR A 141 8.31 3.24 -17.44
N GLN A 142 7.94 3.70 -18.63
CA GLN A 142 8.83 3.71 -19.79
C GLN A 142 9.54 5.05 -19.93
N ARG A 143 10.49 5.34 -19.03
CA ARG A 143 11.34 6.53 -19.14
C ARG A 143 12.59 6.21 -19.95
N ARG A 144 12.91 7.04 -20.95
CA ARG A 144 14.11 6.85 -21.80
C ARG A 144 15.42 6.96 -21.01
N ARG A 145 15.43 7.77 -19.95
CA ARG A 145 16.59 8.01 -19.09
C ARG A 145 16.24 7.57 -17.68
N MET A 146 16.65 6.36 -17.33
CA MET A 146 16.56 5.81 -15.97
C MET A 146 17.98 5.50 -15.49
N SER A 147 18.23 5.80 -14.22
CA SER A 147 19.41 5.31 -13.50
C SER A 147 19.47 3.79 -13.52
N ARG A 148 20.64 3.22 -13.21
CA ARG A 148 20.81 1.75 -13.15
C ARG A 148 19.84 1.13 -12.14
N GLN A 149 19.66 1.76 -11.00
CA GLN A 149 18.77 1.29 -9.93
C GLN A 149 17.30 1.31 -10.36
N GLU A 150 16.82 2.46 -10.85
CA GLU A 150 15.44 2.56 -11.35
C GLU A 150 15.17 1.55 -12.47
N ARG A 151 16.15 1.31 -13.35
CA ARG A 151 16.02 0.30 -14.40
C ARG A 151 15.84 -1.10 -13.84
N GLN A 152 16.57 -1.46 -12.78
CA GLN A 152 16.42 -2.75 -12.10
C GLN A 152 15.06 -2.85 -11.39
N ASP A 153 14.51 -1.74 -10.93
CA ASP A 153 13.23 -1.70 -10.24
C ASP A 153 12.01 -1.71 -11.18
N GLN A 154 12.21 -1.38 -12.46
CA GLN A 154 11.16 -1.22 -13.46
C GLN A 154 11.19 -2.28 -14.56
N MET A 155 12.37 -2.82 -14.91
CA MET A 155 12.49 -3.79 -16.00
C MET A 155 12.36 -5.23 -15.51
N PRO A 156 11.65 -6.10 -16.25
CA PRO A 156 11.60 -7.52 -15.92
C PRO A 156 12.99 -8.16 -15.90
N GLY A 157 13.34 -8.77 -14.77
CA GLY A 157 14.66 -9.36 -14.55
C GLY A 157 14.78 -9.99 -13.17
N ILE A 158 15.90 -10.70 -12.97
CA ILE A 158 16.35 -11.18 -11.66
C ILE A 158 17.59 -10.37 -11.31
N TYR A 159 17.52 -9.65 -10.19
CA TYR A 159 18.59 -8.76 -9.76
C TYR A 159 19.12 -9.23 -8.41
N PRO A 160 20.45 -9.24 -8.21
CA PRO A 160 20.99 -9.47 -6.89
C PRO A 160 20.53 -8.34 -5.97
N VAL A 161 20.02 -8.67 -4.80
CA VAL A 161 19.86 -7.67 -3.74
C VAL A 161 21.23 -7.51 -3.13
N GLU A 162 21.83 -6.34 -3.29
CA GLU A 162 22.94 -5.94 -2.43
C GLU A 162 22.34 -5.83 -1.03
N GLU A 163 22.46 -6.90 -0.24
CA GLU A 163 22.22 -6.78 1.18
C GLU A 163 23.16 -5.67 1.64
N PRO A 164 22.62 -4.56 2.20
CA PRO A 164 23.49 -3.51 2.70
C PRO A 164 24.42 -4.22 3.66
N GLU A 165 25.71 -4.30 3.31
CA GLU A 165 26.70 -4.99 4.12
C GLU A 165 26.67 -4.29 5.46
N ALA A 166 25.87 -4.84 6.38
CA ALA A 166 25.36 -4.10 7.51
C ALA A 166 26.51 -3.95 8.47
N ASN A 167 27.33 -2.91 8.25
CA ASN A 167 28.56 -2.64 8.98
C ASN A 167 29.19 -3.95 9.46
N GLN A 168 29.52 -4.85 8.52
CA GLN A 168 30.52 -5.88 8.79
C GLN A 168 31.80 -5.10 9.00
N SER A 169 31.87 -4.64 10.25
CA SER A 169 32.96 -3.95 10.89
C SER A 169 34.17 -4.68 10.40
N ARG A 170 35.13 -3.93 9.88
CA ARG A 170 36.48 -4.39 9.57
C ARG A 170 37.08 -5.03 10.81
N GLN A 171 36.60 -6.21 11.19
CA GLN A 171 37.18 -7.01 12.24
C GLN A 171 38.47 -7.52 11.61
N PRO A 172 39.62 -7.07 12.12
CA PRO A 172 40.90 -7.44 11.57
C PRO A 172 41.01 -8.97 11.60
N ALA A 173 41.37 -9.53 10.46
CA ALA A 173 41.56 -10.95 10.21
C ALA A 173 42.17 -11.68 11.41
N LYS A 174 41.34 -12.40 12.17
CA LYS A 174 41.82 -13.34 13.19
C LYS A 174 41.34 -14.75 12.86
N LYS A 175 42.35 -15.56 12.55
CA LYS A 175 42.41 -17.02 12.39
C LYS A 175 41.83 -17.60 11.09
N ALA A 176 42.70 -18.39 10.46
CA ALA A 176 42.42 -19.20 9.29
C ALA A 176 41.22 -20.15 9.56
N PRO A 177 40.23 -20.21 8.66
CA PRO A 177 39.09 -21.10 8.79
C PRO A 177 39.46 -22.55 8.44
N ASP A 178 38.91 -23.49 9.18
CA ASP A 178 39.05 -24.94 8.96
C ASP A 178 38.54 -25.36 7.56
N PRO A 179 39.24 -26.24 6.83
CA PRO A 179 38.92 -26.63 5.45
C PRO A 179 37.70 -27.57 5.30
N ALA A 180 36.94 -27.80 6.37
CA ALA A 180 35.85 -28.78 6.40
C ALA A 180 34.43 -28.18 6.50
N SER A 181 34.29 -26.84 6.50
CA SER A 181 32.95 -26.23 6.52
C SER A 181 32.26 -26.41 5.18
N GLU A 182 31.17 -27.16 5.25
CA GLU A 182 30.49 -27.87 4.18
C GLU A 182 29.83 -26.95 3.15
N ARG A 183 29.71 -27.50 1.94
CA ARG A 183 29.08 -26.98 0.73
C ARG A 183 27.57 -26.79 0.91
N SER A 184 27.14 -25.96 1.85
CA SER A 184 25.75 -25.50 1.86
C SER A 184 25.48 -24.82 0.52
N PRO A 185 24.42 -25.22 -0.22
CA PRO A 185 24.10 -24.59 -1.49
C PRO A 185 23.95 -23.09 -1.23
N ALA A 186 24.71 -22.27 -1.95
CA ALA A 186 24.72 -20.82 -1.74
C ALA A 186 23.32 -20.26 -2.04
N ILE A 187 22.51 -20.10 -1.00
CA ILE A 187 21.21 -19.44 -1.05
C ILE A 187 21.51 -17.97 -1.32
N LYS A 188 20.92 -17.43 -2.39
CA LYS A 188 21.08 -16.02 -2.75
C LYS A 188 19.73 -15.33 -2.69
N THR A 189 19.66 -14.27 -1.90
CA THR A 189 18.53 -13.34 -1.89
C THR A 189 18.55 -12.56 -3.19
N VAL A 190 17.50 -12.69 -4.00
CA VAL A 190 17.36 -11.96 -5.27
C VAL A 190 16.04 -11.23 -5.32
N ARG A 191 16.05 -10.07 -5.98
CA ARG A 191 14.88 -9.28 -6.34
C ARG A 191 14.41 -9.77 -7.70
N VAL A 192 13.15 -10.17 -7.77
CA VAL A 192 12.51 -10.60 -9.00
C VAL A 192 11.54 -9.52 -9.42
N VAL A 193 11.64 -9.10 -10.68
CA VAL A 193 10.72 -8.16 -11.31
C VAL A 193 10.15 -8.84 -12.55
N GLY A 194 8.83 -8.86 -12.68
CA GLY A 194 8.20 -9.57 -13.79
C GLY A 194 6.72 -9.30 -13.96
N GLN A 195 6.12 -9.96 -14.93
CA GLN A 195 4.69 -9.87 -15.21
C GLN A 195 3.98 -11.11 -14.70
N LEU A 196 2.89 -10.95 -13.96
CA LEU A 196 2.10 -12.06 -13.45
C LEU A 196 1.36 -12.74 -14.61
N LYS A 197 1.61 -14.03 -14.85
CA LYS A 197 0.89 -14.82 -15.86
C LYS A 197 -0.37 -15.46 -15.29
N PHE A 198 -0.30 -15.90 -14.02
CA PHE A 198 -1.37 -16.61 -13.37
C PHE A 198 -1.25 -16.52 -11.85
N ALA A 199 -2.40 -16.41 -11.16
CA ALA A 199 -2.50 -16.48 -9.71
C ALA A 199 -3.71 -17.34 -9.31
N LYS A 200 -3.48 -18.43 -8.60
CA LYS A 200 -4.56 -19.28 -8.06
C LYS A 200 -4.09 -20.02 -6.82
N GLN A 201 -4.92 -19.99 -5.77
CA GLN A 201 -4.66 -20.73 -4.52
C GLN A 201 -3.27 -20.45 -3.94
N GLY A 202 -2.86 -19.17 -3.90
CA GLY A 202 -1.53 -18.75 -3.42
C GLY A 202 -0.36 -19.06 -4.36
N LYS A 203 -0.54 -19.89 -5.39
CA LYS A 203 0.50 -20.14 -6.41
C LYS A 203 0.47 -19.04 -7.46
N LEU A 204 1.62 -18.38 -7.63
CA LEU A 204 1.83 -17.32 -8.59
C LEU A 204 2.84 -17.79 -9.64
N GLN A 205 2.51 -17.60 -10.92
CA GLN A 205 3.43 -17.81 -12.03
C GLN A 205 3.83 -16.45 -12.60
N VAL A 206 5.11 -16.09 -12.47
CA VAL A 206 5.65 -14.79 -12.88
C VAL A 206 6.58 -14.97 -14.07
N MET A 207 6.38 -14.18 -15.12
CA MET A 207 7.21 -14.10 -16.31
C MET A 207 8.32 -13.07 -16.11
N VAL A 208 9.56 -13.52 -16.21
CA VAL A 208 10.77 -12.71 -16.01
C VAL A 208 11.60 -12.81 -17.29
N GLY A 209 11.41 -11.85 -18.18
CA GLY A 209 11.93 -11.93 -19.55
C GLY A 209 11.36 -13.16 -20.29
N ALA A 210 12.23 -14.07 -20.74
CA ALA A 210 11.83 -15.31 -21.42
C ALA A 210 11.55 -16.49 -20.47
N ARG A 211 11.81 -16.34 -19.17
CA ARG A 211 11.67 -17.43 -18.18
C ARG A 211 10.40 -17.26 -17.36
N SER A 212 9.88 -18.39 -16.86
CA SER A 212 8.75 -18.40 -15.94
C SER A 212 9.17 -18.98 -14.61
N ILE A 213 8.81 -18.29 -13.52
CA ILE A 213 9.08 -18.70 -12.15
C ILE A 213 7.74 -18.95 -11.46
N VAL A 214 7.63 -20.07 -10.76
CA VAL A 214 6.46 -20.38 -9.93
C VAL A 214 6.85 -20.15 -8.47
N VAL A 215 6.13 -19.28 -7.79
CA VAL A 215 6.32 -18.94 -6.38
C VAL A 215 5.01 -19.15 -5.63
N THR A 216 5.08 -19.39 -4.32
CA THR A 216 3.90 -19.48 -3.46
C THR A 216 3.87 -18.25 -2.55
N LEU A 217 2.76 -17.52 -2.54
CA LEU A 217 2.48 -16.45 -1.60
C LEU A 217 1.92 -17.06 -0.31
N ALA A 218 2.47 -16.67 0.83
CA ALA A 218 2.02 -17.13 2.15
C ALA A 218 0.54 -16.80 2.37
N GLU A 219 -0.12 -17.55 3.27
CA GLU A 219 -1.52 -17.30 3.63
C GLU A 219 -1.73 -15.92 4.25
N ASP A 220 -0.76 -15.44 5.03
CA ASP A 220 -0.74 -14.09 5.62
C ASP A 220 0.10 -13.09 4.79
N GLY A 221 0.41 -13.44 3.53
CA GLY A 221 1.23 -12.60 2.67
C GLY A 221 0.54 -11.27 2.31
N ILE A 222 1.29 -10.18 2.41
CA ILE A 222 0.84 -8.80 2.14
C ILE A 222 1.06 -8.48 0.66
N VAL A 223 0.02 -7.93 0.01
CA VAL A 223 0.13 -7.38 -1.35
C VAL A 223 0.21 -5.87 -1.22
N LYS A 224 1.36 -5.29 -1.55
CA LYS A 224 1.53 -3.84 -1.65
C LYS A 224 1.26 -3.38 -3.06
N VAL A 225 0.77 -2.15 -3.22
CA VAL A 225 0.52 -1.51 -4.51
C VAL A 225 1.30 -0.21 -4.56
N ALA A 226 2.11 -0.05 -5.59
CA ALA A 226 2.79 1.19 -5.93
C ALA A 226 2.37 1.64 -7.34
N SER A 227 1.59 2.70 -7.44
CA SER A 227 1.03 3.20 -8.70
C SER A 227 1.33 4.67 -8.89
N SER A 228 1.42 5.14 -10.12
CA SER A 228 1.42 6.59 -10.41
C SER A 228 0.02 7.16 -10.60
N ASP A 229 -1.00 6.30 -10.60
CA ASP A 229 -2.40 6.68 -10.83
C ASP A 229 -3.07 7.16 -9.54
N LEU A 230 -3.58 8.40 -9.57
CA LEU A 230 -4.31 9.02 -8.46
C LEU A 230 -5.78 8.63 -8.39
N SER A 231 -6.31 7.95 -9.40
CA SER A 231 -7.69 7.44 -9.35
C SER A 231 -7.92 6.44 -8.21
N LEU A 232 -6.84 5.86 -7.68
CA LEU A 232 -6.85 4.93 -6.55
C LEU A 232 -6.94 5.63 -5.19
N ALA A 233 -6.62 6.93 -5.12
CA ALA A 233 -6.63 7.69 -3.89
C ALA A 233 -8.05 8.06 -3.48
N VAL A 234 -8.35 7.95 -2.19
CA VAL A 234 -9.64 8.27 -1.57
C VAL A 234 -9.48 9.41 -0.58
N GLN A 235 -10.55 10.18 -0.37
CA GLN A 235 -10.58 11.18 0.68
C GLN A 235 -10.25 10.54 2.05
N GLY A 236 -9.35 11.18 2.80
CA GLY A 236 -8.85 10.69 4.07
C GLY A 236 -7.51 9.94 3.98
N ASP A 237 -7.02 9.63 2.78
CA ASP A 237 -5.69 9.04 2.61
C ASP A 237 -4.59 10.00 3.08
N ALA A 238 -3.50 9.45 3.62
CA ALA A 238 -2.37 10.26 4.04
C ALA A 238 -1.58 10.74 2.82
N VAL A 239 -1.15 12.00 2.82
CA VAL A 239 -0.46 12.63 1.70
C VAL A 239 0.79 13.33 2.19
N GLU A 240 1.88 13.12 1.46
CA GLU A 240 3.12 13.86 1.61
C GLU A 240 3.47 14.54 0.27
N ILE A 241 3.60 15.86 0.30
CA ILE A 241 3.96 16.69 -0.85
C ILE A 241 5.29 17.38 -0.60
N SER A 242 6.14 17.39 -1.62
CA SER A 242 7.23 18.35 -1.72
C SER A 242 7.11 19.18 -2.99
N GLY A 243 7.42 20.47 -2.89
CA GLY A 243 7.24 21.40 -3.99
C GLY A 243 7.76 22.79 -3.70
N LEU A 244 7.30 23.72 -4.52
CA LEU A 244 7.67 25.13 -4.47
C LEU A 244 6.45 25.96 -4.09
N ARG A 245 6.58 26.84 -3.11
CA ARG A 245 5.53 27.74 -2.63
C ARG A 245 5.87 29.18 -2.99
N ASN A 246 4.88 29.95 -3.43
CA ASN A 246 5.04 31.37 -3.67
C ASN A 246 4.69 32.14 -2.39
N ALA A 247 5.58 33.03 -1.93
CA ALA A 247 5.32 33.87 -0.75
C ALA A 247 4.05 34.74 -0.89
N ALA A 248 3.66 35.11 -2.12
CA ALA A 248 2.42 35.86 -2.38
C ALA A 248 1.14 35.01 -2.23
N GLN A 249 1.25 33.68 -2.29
CA GLN A 249 0.15 32.72 -2.20
C GLN A 249 0.59 31.53 -1.34
N PRO A 250 0.65 31.70 -0.01
CA PRO A 250 1.24 30.69 0.88
C PRO A 250 0.49 29.34 0.87
N ASP A 251 -0.79 29.34 0.50
CA ASP A 251 -1.61 28.13 0.46
C ASP A 251 -1.43 27.34 -0.84
N TRP A 252 -0.76 27.90 -1.84
CA TRP A 252 -0.56 27.28 -3.15
C TRP A 252 0.85 26.71 -3.29
N ILE A 253 0.92 25.42 -3.64
CA ILE A 253 2.17 24.68 -3.76
C ILE A 253 2.26 24.11 -5.18
N GLN A 254 3.30 24.48 -5.92
CA GLN A 254 3.67 23.82 -7.16
C GLN A 254 4.35 22.50 -6.84
N VAL A 255 3.64 21.39 -7.03
CA VAL A 255 4.04 20.06 -6.56
C VAL A 255 5.12 19.48 -7.47
N GLN A 256 6.25 19.08 -6.88
CA GLN A 256 7.32 18.36 -7.58
C GLN A 256 7.22 16.85 -7.34
N LYS A 257 6.94 16.45 -6.10
CA LYS A 257 6.73 15.05 -5.71
C LYS A 257 5.54 14.95 -4.78
N MET A 258 4.72 13.93 -4.99
CA MET A 258 3.58 13.60 -4.15
C MET A 258 3.54 12.10 -3.90
N THR A 259 3.53 11.74 -2.61
CA THR A 259 3.30 10.37 -2.16
C THR A 259 1.95 10.33 -1.46
N VAL A 260 1.04 9.46 -1.91
CA VAL A 260 -0.25 9.20 -1.26
C VAL A 260 -0.18 7.82 -0.64
N THR A 261 -0.56 7.67 0.61
CA THR A 261 -0.62 6.39 1.31
C THR A 261 -2.08 6.07 1.62
N GLY A 262 -2.60 5.06 0.91
CA GLY A 262 -3.95 4.53 1.07
C GLY A 262 -4.17 3.92 2.44
N VAL A 263 -5.19 4.39 3.14
CA VAL A 263 -5.57 3.81 4.45
C VAL A 263 -6.41 2.54 4.26
N GLN A 264 -7.22 2.51 3.20
CA GLN A 264 -8.09 1.38 2.90
C GLN A 264 -7.41 0.38 1.94
N PRO A 265 -7.44 -0.93 2.23
CA PRO A 265 -6.89 -1.92 1.32
C PRO A 265 -7.71 -1.99 0.02
N LEU A 266 -7.01 -1.99 -1.12
CA LEU A 266 -7.63 -2.07 -2.44
C LEU A 266 -8.22 -3.46 -2.71
N GLY A 267 -9.40 -3.52 -3.32
CA GLY A 267 -10.03 -4.78 -3.71
C GLY A 267 -10.62 -5.58 -2.53
N ALA A 268 -10.57 -5.06 -1.30
CA ALA A 268 -11.41 -5.57 -0.24
C ALA A 268 -12.86 -5.31 -0.65
N THR A 269 -13.59 -6.36 -1.03
CA THR A 269 -15.05 -6.26 -1.10
C THR A 269 -15.49 -5.78 0.28
N PRO A 270 -16.21 -4.65 0.42
CA PRO A 270 -16.67 -4.19 1.71
C PRO A 270 -17.49 -5.32 2.30
N ASN A 271 -16.89 -6.06 3.23
CA ASN A 271 -17.55 -7.15 3.91
C ASN A 271 -18.57 -6.44 4.78
N ALA A 272 -19.80 -6.30 4.24
CA ALA A 272 -20.90 -5.47 4.71
C ALA A 272 -21.43 -5.83 6.12
N LYS A 273 -20.65 -6.57 6.92
CA LYS A 273 -21.03 -7.07 8.23
C LYS A 273 -20.01 -6.84 9.34
N GLN A 274 -18.74 -6.53 9.08
CA GLN A 274 -17.76 -6.45 10.19
C GLN A 274 -17.56 -5.03 10.74
N ASP A 275 -17.78 -3.97 9.95
CA ASP A 275 -17.65 -2.60 10.46
C ASP A 275 -18.92 -2.06 11.14
N LEU A 276 -20.06 -2.75 11.00
CA LEU A 276 -21.31 -2.38 11.68
C LEU A 276 -21.38 -2.84 13.14
N GLU A 277 -20.49 -3.74 13.59
CA GLU A 277 -20.45 -4.20 14.98
C GLU A 277 -19.50 -3.36 15.86
N ALA A 278 -18.54 -2.63 15.29
CA ALA A 278 -17.61 -1.80 16.05
C ALA A 278 -18.19 -0.42 16.48
N THR A 279 -19.32 0.02 15.93
CA THR A 279 -19.94 1.33 16.27
C THR A 279 -21.20 1.20 17.14
N LYS A 280 -21.57 -0.02 17.59
CA LYS A 280 -22.80 -0.22 18.39
C LYS A 280 -22.58 -0.32 19.90
N GLU A 281 -21.38 -0.03 20.40
CA GLU A 281 -21.03 -0.18 21.82
C GLU A 281 -20.61 1.13 22.49
N GLU A 282 -21.28 2.27 22.24
CA GLU A 282 -21.38 3.36 23.25
C GLU A 282 -22.39 4.44 22.82
N GLN A 283 -23.68 4.11 22.79
CA GLN A 283 -24.69 5.13 23.08
C GLN A 283 -25.32 4.80 24.43
N PRO A 284 -24.93 5.51 25.51
CA PRO A 284 -25.65 5.40 26.77
C PRO A 284 -27.10 5.79 26.49
N LYS A 285 -28.03 4.90 26.83
CA LYS A 285 -29.48 5.15 26.85
C LYS A 285 -29.79 6.32 27.78
N LYS A 286 -29.55 7.55 27.34
CA LYS A 286 -30.01 8.76 28.03
C LYS A 286 -31.49 8.86 27.74
N ARG A 287 -32.25 8.26 28.65
CA ARG A 287 -33.70 8.33 28.80
C ARG A 287 -34.12 9.80 28.84
N VAL A 288 -34.35 10.40 27.66
CA VAL A 288 -34.96 11.73 27.54
C VAL A 288 -36.40 11.58 28.01
N ARG A 289 -36.62 12.01 29.27
CA ARG A 289 -37.96 12.27 29.79
C ARG A 289 -38.64 13.24 28.83
N ARG A 290 -39.76 12.79 28.24
CA ARG A 290 -40.76 13.64 27.61
C ARG A 290 -41.22 14.71 28.61
N SER A 291 -40.59 15.87 28.62
CA SER A 291 -41.21 17.10 29.08
C SER A 291 -42.08 17.61 27.94
N ARG A 292 -43.39 17.38 28.09
CA ARG A 292 -44.44 18.14 27.40
C ARG A 292 -44.24 19.63 27.72
N SER A 293 -43.82 20.42 26.74
CA SER A 293 -44.09 21.86 26.66
C SER A 293 -44.70 22.09 25.28
N ARG A 294 -46.03 22.02 25.15
CA ARG A 294 -46.94 23.18 25.16
C ARG A 294 -46.49 24.30 24.22
N LEU A 295 -47.29 24.44 23.15
CA LEU A 295 -47.75 25.68 22.52
C LEU A 295 -46.71 26.76 22.22
N ALA A 296 -46.42 26.97 20.95
CA ALA A 296 -46.77 28.22 20.28
C ALA A 296 -46.61 28.06 18.77
N GLU A 297 -47.73 28.13 18.08
CA GLU A 297 -47.86 28.30 16.63
C GLU A 297 -47.79 29.80 16.34
N PRO A 298 -46.87 30.28 15.49
CA PRO A 298 -47.07 31.55 14.81
C PRO A 298 -47.27 31.33 13.30
N ALA A 299 -48.50 31.61 12.91
CA ALA A 299 -48.93 32.36 11.73
C ALA A 299 -48.07 32.32 10.45
N GLN A 300 -48.72 31.75 9.43
CA GLN A 300 -48.54 31.96 8.00
C GLN A 300 -48.40 33.45 7.61
N SER A 301 -47.66 33.75 6.53
CA SER A 301 -48.05 34.68 5.43
C SER A 301 -46.91 34.76 4.38
N PRO A 302 -47.09 35.37 3.19
CA PRO A 302 -47.47 34.66 1.97
C PRO A 302 -46.48 34.86 0.79
N THR A 303 -46.72 34.05 -0.23
CA THR A 303 -46.23 34.06 -1.61
C THR A 303 -46.16 35.44 -2.27
N SER A 304 -45.01 35.78 -2.87
CA SER A 304 -44.91 36.79 -3.93
C SER A 304 -44.21 36.19 -5.16
N LYS A 305 -44.95 36.06 -6.27
CA LYS A 305 -44.40 35.86 -7.62
C LYS A 305 -43.97 37.21 -8.20
N PRO A 306 -42.86 37.30 -8.94
CA PRO A 306 -42.68 38.28 -10.00
C PRO A 306 -42.92 37.64 -11.38
N GLN A 307 -43.25 38.51 -12.33
CA GLN A 307 -43.78 38.29 -13.67
C GLN A 307 -42.80 37.66 -14.66
#